data_AF-A0A316MLM0-F1
#
_entry.id   AF-A0A316MLM0-F1
#
_cell.length_a   1.000
_cell.length_b   1.000
_cell.length_c   1.000
_cell.angle_alpha   90.00
_cell.angle_beta   90.00
_cell.angle_gamma   90.00
#
_symmetry.space_group_name_H-M   'P 1'
#
loop_
_entity.id
_entity.type
_entity.pdbx_description
1 polymer ?
#
loop_
_entity_poly.entity_id
_entity_poly.type
_entity_poly.pdbx_seq_one_letter_code
_entity_poly.pdbx_strand_id
1 'polypeptide(L)'
;MQRQSLLFLVFCAILSGCAARESASPATSVPETAPAALTFNEQIAALPEGSIQYFAESPFGPASIEAEGSYLSGMGHECRSARAASGDKSHRFVVCREKDGEWRFIPTIFESMLR
;
A
#
# COMPACT_ATOMS: atom_id res chain seq x y z
N MET A 1 -37.68 3.04 46.26
CA MET A 1 -37.00 3.35 44.98
C MET A 1 -35.72 4.14 45.25
N GLN A 2 -34.73 3.50 45.91
CA GLN A 2 -33.56 4.20 46.48
C GLN A 2 -32.23 3.46 46.21
N ARG A 3 -32.28 2.35 45.44
CA ARG A 3 -31.10 1.55 45.05
C ARG A 3 -30.58 1.83 43.63
N GLN A 4 -31.32 2.58 42.82
CA GLN A 4 -30.87 2.97 41.46
C GLN A 4 -30.03 4.26 41.45
N SER A 5 -30.13 5.09 42.49
CA SER A 5 -29.42 6.39 42.55
C SER A 5 -27.94 6.26 42.94
N LEU A 6 -27.55 5.13 43.54
CA LEU A 6 -26.14 4.83 43.90
C LEU A 6 -25.27 4.45 42.71
N LEU A 7 -25.86 3.97 41.60
CA LEU A 7 -25.11 3.54 40.42
C LEU A 7 -24.61 4.73 39.57
N PHE A 8 -25.25 5.89 39.67
CA PHE A 8 -24.87 7.08 38.90
C PHE A 8 -23.65 7.83 39.47
N LEU A 9 -23.40 7.74 40.78
CA LEU A 9 -22.27 8.44 41.42
C LEU A 9 -20.91 7.75 41.23
N VAL A 10 -20.90 6.47 40.85
CA VAL A 10 -19.66 5.72 40.59
C VAL A 10 -19.06 6.09 39.23
N PHE A 11 -19.87 6.55 38.26
CA PHE A 11 -19.40 6.83 36.90
C PHE A 11 -18.67 8.19 36.77
N CYS A 12 -18.87 9.12 37.72
CA CYS A 12 -18.25 10.45 37.67
C CYS A 12 -16.82 10.50 38.24
N ALA A 13 -16.34 9.44 38.90
CA ALA A 13 -14.99 9.41 39.48
C ALA A 13 -13.87 9.12 38.46
N ILE A 14 -14.21 8.70 37.23
CA ILE A 14 -13.23 8.32 36.20
C ILE A 14 -12.79 9.54 35.35
N LEU A 15 -13.42 10.71 35.53
CA LEU A 15 -13.15 11.94 34.76
C LEU A 15 -12.19 12.93 35.46
N SER A 16 -11.58 12.57 36.58
CA SER A 16 -10.56 13.38 37.27
C SER A 16 -9.14 12.86 36.99
N GLY A 17 -8.79 12.77 35.71
CA GLY A 17 -7.42 12.48 35.26
C GLY A 17 -6.61 13.76 35.11
N CYS A 18 -6.10 14.33 36.22
CA CYS A 18 -5.05 15.35 36.19
C CYS A 18 -4.29 15.37 37.53
N ALA A 19 -3.06 14.83 37.54
CA ALA A 19 -1.88 15.45 38.17
C ALA A 19 -0.66 14.52 38.09
N ALA A 20 0.32 14.94 37.29
CA ALA A 20 1.77 14.87 37.54
C ALA A 20 2.39 13.56 38.07
N ARG A 21 3.21 12.91 37.23
CA ARG A 21 4.54 12.41 37.67
C ARG A 21 5.58 12.65 36.59
N GLU A 22 6.65 13.28 37.05
CA GLU A 22 7.81 13.75 36.31
C GLU A 22 8.79 12.62 35.98
N SER A 23 9.51 12.80 34.87
CA SER A 23 10.85 12.28 34.55
C SER A 23 11.13 10.78 34.66
N ALA A 24 11.15 10.13 33.49
CA ALA A 24 12.20 9.17 33.16
C ALA A 24 12.68 9.46 31.73
N SER A 25 13.96 9.86 31.65
CA SER A 25 14.87 9.92 30.51
C SER A 25 14.31 9.53 29.13
N PRO A 26 14.49 10.35 28.06
CA PRO A 26 14.27 9.86 26.72
C PRO A 26 15.33 8.80 26.45
N ALA A 27 14.96 7.52 26.59
CA ALA A 27 15.64 6.46 25.89
C ALA A 27 15.53 6.83 24.42
N THR A 28 16.65 7.26 23.84
CA THR A 28 16.87 7.45 22.42
C THR A 28 16.12 6.36 21.68
N SER A 29 14.96 6.71 21.11
CA SER A 29 14.27 5.86 20.17
C SER A 29 15.22 5.72 19.01
N VAL A 30 15.90 4.57 18.97
CA VAL A 30 16.50 4.03 17.76
C VAL A 30 15.48 4.28 16.66
N PRO A 31 15.82 4.99 15.57
CA PRO A 31 14.90 5.13 14.46
C PRO A 31 14.56 3.71 14.01
N GLU A 32 13.34 3.26 14.31
CA GLU A 32 12.74 2.11 13.66
C GLU A 32 12.81 2.48 12.19
N THR A 33 13.74 1.85 11.47
CA THR A 33 13.93 2.08 10.05
C THR A 33 12.60 1.71 9.42
N ALA A 34 11.83 2.74 9.03
CA ALA A 34 10.60 2.55 8.30
C ALA A 34 10.90 1.57 7.15
N PRO A 35 10.06 0.53 6.93
CA PRO A 35 10.26 -0.38 5.83
C PRO A 35 10.50 0.44 4.58
N ALA A 36 11.56 0.13 3.83
CA ALA A 36 11.84 0.81 2.58
C ALA A 36 10.54 0.84 1.76
N ALA A 37 10.13 2.04 1.35
CA ALA A 37 8.91 2.19 0.57
C ALA A 37 9.06 1.31 -0.67
N LEU A 38 8.09 0.40 -0.87
CA LEU A 38 8.09 -0.51 -2.01
C LEU A 38 8.24 0.31 -3.29
N THR A 39 9.08 -0.16 -4.21
CA THR A 39 9.18 0.40 -5.55
C THR A 39 7.85 0.26 -6.29
N PHE A 40 7.64 1.04 -7.35
CA PHE A 40 6.44 0.94 -8.19
C PHE A 40 6.17 -0.51 -8.63
N ASN A 41 7.20 -1.23 -9.08
CA ASN A 41 7.04 -2.61 -9.58
C ASN A 41 6.62 -3.57 -8.47
N GLU A 42 7.20 -3.44 -7.28
CA GLU A 42 6.81 -4.23 -6.11
C GLU A 42 5.38 -3.93 -5.67
N GLN A 43 4.96 -2.65 -5.72
CA GLN A 43 3.58 -2.27 -5.45
C GLN A 43 2.62 -2.93 -6.45
N ILE A 44 2.93 -2.91 -7.77
CA ILE A 44 2.10 -3.58 -8.77
C ILE A 44 2.03 -5.10 -8.54
N ALA A 45 3.14 -5.73 -8.18
CA ALA A 45 3.18 -7.16 -7.89
C ALA A 45 2.37 -7.54 -6.63
N ALA A 46 2.27 -6.64 -5.65
CA ALA A 46 1.53 -6.83 -4.42
C ALA A 46 0.02 -6.51 -4.54
N LEU A 47 -0.40 -5.81 -5.59
CA LEU A 47 -1.81 -5.47 -5.78
C LEU A 47 -2.68 -6.73 -5.92
N PRO A 48 -3.87 -6.77 -5.32
CA PRO A 48 -4.83 -7.84 -5.59
C PRO A 48 -5.24 -7.87 -7.06
N GLU A 49 -5.43 -9.06 -7.63
CA GLU A 49 -5.94 -9.21 -8.99
C GLU A 49 -7.32 -8.54 -9.14
N GLY A 50 -7.51 -7.81 -10.24
CA GLY A 50 -8.71 -7.04 -10.54
C GLY A 50 -8.81 -5.70 -9.79
N SER A 51 -7.85 -5.38 -8.91
CA SER A 51 -7.83 -4.09 -8.23
C SER A 51 -7.37 -2.97 -9.16
N ILE A 52 -7.87 -1.76 -8.91
CA ILE A 52 -7.44 -0.54 -9.60
C ILE A 52 -6.87 0.41 -8.54
N GLN A 53 -5.65 0.87 -8.74
CA GLN A 53 -5.00 1.83 -7.85
C GLN A 53 -4.40 2.99 -8.64
N TYR A 54 -4.54 4.20 -8.11
CA TYR A 54 -3.99 5.41 -8.70
C TYR A 54 -2.54 5.63 -8.22
N PHE A 55 -1.67 5.96 -9.17
CA PHE A 55 -0.28 6.32 -8.94
C PHE A 55 -0.03 7.71 -9.50
N ALA A 56 0.41 8.63 -8.63
CA ALA A 56 0.82 9.97 -9.05
C ALA A 56 2.07 9.95 -9.93
N GLU A 57 2.96 8.98 -9.67
CA GLU A 57 4.20 8.75 -10.41
C GLU A 57 4.21 7.32 -10.95
N SER A 58 4.34 7.18 -12.28
CA SER A 58 4.53 5.89 -12.95
C SER A 58 5.31 6.10 -14.25
N PRO A 59 5.81 5.04 -14.90
CA PRO A 59 6.41 5.12 -16.23
C PRO A 59 5.50 5.75 -17.31
N PHE A 60 4.20 5.85 -17.04
CA PHE A 60 3.20 6.44 -17.95
C PHE A 60 2.75 7.86 -17.51
N GLY A 61 3.43 8.45 -16.53
CA GLY A 61 2.94 9.65 -15.82
C GLY A 61 1.86 9.29 -14.78
N PRO A 62 1.05 10.25 -14.32
CA PRO A 62 -0.08 9.96 -13.44
C PRO A 62 -1.06 8.99 -14.12
N ALA A 63 -1.37 7.87 -13.46
CA ALA A 63 -2.15 6.79 -14.06
C ALA A 63 -2.93 5.98 -13.03
N SER A 64 -4.09 5.47 -13.44
CA SER A 64 -4.78 4.39 -12.75
C SER A 64 -4.29 3.06 -13.31
N ILE A 65 -3.75 2.21 -12.44
CA ILE A 65 -3.23 0.90 -12.80
C ILE A 65 -4.24 -0.17 -12.36
N GLU A 66 -4.72 -0.95 -13.31
CA GLU A 66 -5.46 -2.18 -13.08
C GLU A 66 -4.47 -3.34 -12.99
N ALA A 67 -4.46 -4.04 -11.86
CA ALA A 67 -3.67 -5.26 -11.69
C ALA A 67 -4.45 -6.43 -12.31
N GLU A 68 -3.88 -7.04 -13.36
CA GLU A 68 -4.43 -8.24 -13.98
C GLU A 68 -3.84 -9.50 -13.31
N GLY A 69 -4.04 -10.67 -13.89
CA GLY A 69 -3.56 -11.94 -13.31
C GLY A 69 -2.04 -12.13 -13.32
N SER A 70 -1.57 -13.02 -12.45
CA SER A 70 -0.20 -13.55 -12.46
C SER A 70 -0.03 -14.72 -13.43
N TYR A 71 1.16 -14.88 -13.98
CA TYR A 71 1.53 -16.03 -14.83
C TYR A 71 3.03 -16.32 -14.76
N LEU A 72 3.44 -17.52 -15.20
CA LEU A 72 4.85 -17.85 -15.41
C LEU A 72 5.25 -17.56 -16.86
N SER A 73 6.29 -16.76 -17.05
CA SER A 73 6.87 -16.51 -18.37
C SER A 73 7.54 -17.77 -18.94
N GLY A 74 7.83 -17.77 -20.26
CA GLY A 74 8.57 -18.86 -20.91
C GLY A 74 9.99 -19.08 -20.37
N MET A 75 10.54 -18.12 -19.62
CA MET A 75 11.83 -18.23 -18.92
C MET A 75 11.68 -18.68 -17.45
N GLY A 76 10.45 -18.93 -16.99
CA GLY A 76 10.15 -19.38 -15.62
C GLY A 76 10.04 -18.26 -14.58
N HIS A 77 10.06 -16.99 -14.98
CA HIS A 77 9.81 -15.87 -14.06
C HIS A 77 8.33 -15.73 -13.74
N GLU A 78 8.02 -15.51 -12.46
CA GLU A 78 6.70 -15.07 -12.03
C GLU A 78 6.46 -13.64 -12.52
N CYS A 79 5.36 -13.43 -13.24
CA CYS A 79 5.01 -12.15 -13.81
C CYS A 79 3.60 -11.76 -13.41
N ARG A 80 3.37 -10.46 -13.24
CA ARG A 80 2.06 -9.85 -13.04
C ARG A 80 1.74 -8.97 -14.25
N SER A 81 0.61 -9.22 -14.89
CA SER A 81 0.10 -8.33 -15.94
C SER A 81 -0.59 -7.12 -15.32
N ALA A 82 -0.52 -5.98 -15.99
CA ALA A 82 -1.22 -4.78 -15.57
C ALA A 82 -1.58 -3.89 -16.76
N ARG A 83 -2.58 -3.04 -16.55
CA ARG A 83 -3.01 -2.04 -17.52
C ARG A 83 -2.99 -0.66 -16.88
N ALA A 84 -2.22 0.26 -17.45
CA ALA A 84 -2.24 1.67 -17.08
C ALA A 84 -3.26 2.41 -17.93
N ALA A 85 -4.08 3.24 -17.29
CA ALA A 85 -4.88 4.26 -17.93
C ALA A 85 -4.33 5.64 -17.58
N SER A 86 -3.88 6.39 -18.58
CA SER A 86 -3.36 7.75 -18.44
C SER A 86 -3.94 8.65 -19.52
N GLY A 87 -4.74 9.66 -19.10
CA GLY A 87 -5.59 10.43 -20.01
C GLY A 87 -6.51 9.51 -20.82
N ASP A 88 -6.53 9.72 -22.14
CA ASP A 88 -7.34 8.95 -23.09
C ASP A 88 -6.61 7.69 -23.63
N LYS A 89 -5.44 7.36 -23.05
CA LYS A 89 -4.60 6.25 -23.48
C LYS A 89 -4.63 5.11 -22.47
N SER A 90 -4.53 3.89 -23.00
CA SER A 90 -4.35 2.67 -22.24
C SER A 90 -3.08 1.93 -22.68
N HIS A 91 -2.25 1.56 -21.71
CA HIS A 91 -1.01 0.82 -21.93
C HIS A 91 -1.08 -0.51 -21.17
N ARG A 92 -0.77 -1.62 -21.85
CA ARG A 92 -0.51 -2.89 -21.17
C ARG A 92 0.97 -2.97 -20.82
N PHE A 93 1.29 -3.61 -19.73
CA PHE A 93 2.65 -3.89 -19.30
C PHE A 93 2.66 -5.09 -18.37
N VAL A 94 3.85 -5.61 -18.10
CA VAL A 94 4.03 -6.68 -17.12
C VAL A 94 5.19 -6.34 -16.20
N VAL A 95 5.11 -6.77 -14.94
CA VAL A 95 6.25 -6.79 -14.02
C VAL A 95 6.63 -8.24 -13.75
N CYS A 96 7.90 -8.58 -13.87
CA CYS A 96 8.37 -9.95 -13.68
C CYS A 96 9.44 -10.02 -12.60
N ARG A 97 9.37 -11.06 -11.76
CA ARG A 97 10.33 -11.32 -10.70
C ARG A 97 11.55 -12.02 -11.27
N GLU A 98 12.68 -11.35 -11.15
CA GLU A 98 13.99 -11.88 -11.52
C GLU A 98 14.46 -12.95 -10.55
N LYS A 99 15.56 -13.62 -10.92
CA LYS A 99 16.17 -14.69 -10.10
C LYS A 99 16.74 -14.17 -8.77
N ASP A 100 17.16 -12.92 -8.73
CA ASP A 100 17.62 -12.22 -7.52
C ASP A 100 16.47 -11.75 -6.62
N GLY A 101 15.23 -11.88 -7.09
CA GLY A 101 14.02 -11.49 -6.36
C GLY A 101 13.50 -10.10 -6.73
N GLU A 102 14.22 -9.32 -7.53
CA GLU A 102 13.84 -7.97 -7.96
C GLU A 102 12.70 -8.00 -8.99
N TRP A 103 11.77 -7.05 -8.88
CA TRP A 103 10.68 -6.91 -9.85
C TRP A 103 11.08 -5.98 -11.00
N ARG A 104 11.21 -6.55 -12.20
CA ARG A 104 11.52 -5.85 -13.44
C ARG A 104 10.27 -5.34 -14.14
N PHE A 105 10.27 -4.09 -14.57
CA PHE A 105 9.27 -3.57 -15.50
C PHE A 105 9.57 -4.03 -16.94
N ILE A 106 8.57 -4.58 -17.62
CA ILE A 106 8.66 -4.96 -19.03
C ILE A 106 7.52 -4.27 -19.79
N PRO A 107 7.83 -3.28 -20.66
CA PRO A 107 6.81 -2.66 -21.50
C PRO A 107 6.28 -3.68 -22.51
N THR A 108 4.98 -3.66 -22.81
CA THR A 108 4.50 -4.39 -24.00
C THR A 108 4.88 -3.62 -25.26
N ILE A 109 5.22 -4.35 -26.32
CA ILE A 109 5.65 -3.80 -27.62
C ILE A 109 4.51 -3.07 -28.34
N PHE A 110 3.25 -3.35 -27.98
CA PHE A 110 2.09 -2.73 -28.60
C PHE A 110 1.94 -1.26 -28.19
N GLU A 111 1.69 -0.41 -29.18
CA GLU A 111 1.37 1.00 -28.99
C GLU A 111 0.13 1.17 -28.10
N SER A 112 0.07 2.28 -27.37
CA SER A 112 -1.05 2.63 -26.51
C SER A 112 -2.38 2.54 -27.25
N MET A 113 -3.36 1.85 -26.66
CA MET A 113 -4.72 1.81 -27.18
C MET A 113 -5.46 3.09 -26.78
N LEU A 114 -6.26 3.65 -27.68
CA LEU A 114 -7.23 4.68 -27.31
C LEU A 114 -8.32 4.04 -26.44
N ARG A 115 -8.73 4.72 -25.38
CA ARG A 115 -9.69 4.21 -24.41
C ARG A 115 -11.13 4.48 -24.82
#